data_AF-A0A359DFP9-F1
#
_entry.id   AF-A0A359DFP9-F1
#
_cell.length_a   1.000
_cell.length_b   1.000
_cell.length_c   1.000
_cell.angle_alpha   90.00
_cell.angle_beta   90.00
_cell.angle_gamma   90.00
#
_symmetry.space_group_name_H-M   'P 1'
#
loop_
_entity.id
_entity.type
_entity.pdbx_description
1 polymer ?
#
loop_
_entity_poly.entity_id
_entity_poly.type
_entity_poly.pdbx_seq_one_letter_code
_entity_poly.pdbx_strand_id
1 'polypeptide(L)'
;LHRGGTASLIKITPEERMTAIRAAKVMGLSVAGVDILRSNHGPLVMEVNSSPGLEGIEVTTGKDVAGLVIQYLEKNSGPHLTRTKGKG
;
A
#
# COMPACT_ATOMS: atom_id res chain seq x y z
N LEU A 1 3.07 -14.70 0.72
CA LEU A 1 2.24 -15.94 0.82
C LEU A 1 2.66 -17.04 -0.16
N HIS A 2 3.13 -16.72 -1.37
CA HIS A 2 3.40 -17.72 -2.43
C HIS A 2 4.52 -18.76 -2.19
N ARG A 3 5.26 -18.70 -1.07
CA ARG A 3 6.36 -19.64 -0.76
C ARG A 3 6.36 -20.12 0.69
N GLY A 4 5.18 -20.44 1.23
CA GLY A 4 5.03 -21.01 2.58
C GLY A 4 5.00 -20.01 3.73
N GLY A 5 5.07 -18.70 3.44
CA GLY A 5 4.81 -17.67 4.45
C GLY A 5 3.31 -17.61 4.78
N THR A 6 2.97 -17.43 6.05
CA THR A 6 1.60 -17.20 6.53
C THR A 6 1.31 -15.71 6.66
N ALA A 7 0.03 -15.34 6.58
CA ALA A 7 -0.42 -13.97 6.81
C ALA A 7 -1.48 -13.97 7.90
N SER A 8 -1.45 -12.93 8.73
CA SER A 8 -2.39 -12.72 9.82
C SER A 8 -2.78 -11.25 9.87
N LEU A 9 -4.02 -10.98 10.24
CA LEU A 9 -4.48 -9.62 10.45
C LEU A 9 -3.74 -8.98 11.63
N ILE A 10 -3.17 -7.80 11.41
CA ILE A 10 -2.56 -7.00 12.46
C ILE A 10 -3.18 -5.61 12.53
N LYS A 11 -3.18 -5.03 13.72
CA LYS A 11 -3.45 -3.61 13.90
C LYS A 11 -2.13 -2.84 13.74
N ILE A 12 -2.04 -2.02 12.69
CA ILE A 12 -0.89 -1.15 12.46
C ILE A 12 -0.94 0.07 13.40
N THR A 13 0.23 0.57 13.79
CA THR A 13 0.36 1.78 14.60
C THR A 13 0.13 3.05 13.75
N PRO A 14 -0.16 4.21 14.37
CA PRO A 14 -0.21 5.48 13.65
C PRO A 14 1.10 5.81 12.92
N GLU A 15 2.24 5.43 13.51
CA GLU A 15 3.56 5.65 12.93
C GLU A 15 3.80 4.80 11.67
N GLU A 16 3.45 3.51 11.73
CA GLU A 16 3.51 2.60 10.57
C GLU A 16 2.63 3.11 9.42
N ARG A 17 1.40 3.54 9.74
CA ARG A 17 0.47 4.12 8.77
C ARG A 17 1.07 5.36 8.12
N MET A 18 1.62 6.28 8.91
CA MET A 18 2.21 7.51 8.41
C MET A 18 3.43 7.22 7.54
N THR A 19 4.26 6.26 7.93
CA THR A 19 5.44 5.81 7.17
C THR A 19 5.03 5.20 5.83
N ALA A 20 4.02 4.32 5.78
CA ALA A 20 3.50 3.76 4.54
C ALA A 20 2.97 4.84 3.58
N ILE A 21 2.17 5.79 4.10
CA ILE A 21 1.61 6.90 3.29
C ILE A 21 2.73 7.78 2.73
N ARG A 22 3.74 8.12 3.54
CA ARG A 22 4.87 8.92 3.09
C ARG A 22 5.68 8.22 2.00
N ALA A 23 5.94 6.93 2.15
CA ALA A 23 6.67 6.15 1.16
C ALA A 23 5.96 6.19 -0.21
N ALA A 24 4.66 5.89 -0.26
CA ALA A 24 3.89 5.95 -1.49
C ALA A 24 3.90 7.36 -2.13
N LYS A 25 3.74 8.41 -1.32
CA LYS A 25 3.79 9.81 -1.78
C LYS A 25 5.15 10.21 -2.35
N VAL A 26 6.24 9.84 -1.68
CA VAL A 26 7.61 10.12 -2.13
C VAL A 26 7.88 9.44 -3.47
N MET A 27 7.39 8.21 -3.65
CA MET A 27 7.46 7.49 -4.92
C MET A 27 6.49 8.01 -5.99
N GLY A 28 5.63 8.99 -5.66
CA GLY A 28 4.66 9.55 -6.60
C GLY A 28 3.55 8.59 -7.01
N LEU A 29 3.26 7.58 -6.17
CA LEU A 29 2.27 6.54 -6.42
C LEU A 29 0.96 6.87 -5.71
N SER A 30 -0.16 6.82 -6.45
CA SER A 30 -1.51 6.97 -5.87
C SER A 30 -1.97 5.73 -5.13
N VAL A 31 -1.49 4.55 -5.55
CA VAL A 31 -1.74 3.25 -4.93
C VAL A 31 -0.41 2.50 -4.90
N ALA A 32 -0.07 1.92 -3.75
CA ALA A 32 1.13 1.13 -3.58
C ALA A 32 0.96 0.11 -2.45
N GLY A 33 1.64 -1.03 -2.57
CA GLY A 33 1.96 -1.89 -1.44
C GLY A 33 3.24 -1.38 -0.79
N VAL A 34 3.27 -1.28 0.54
CA VAL A 34 4.46 -0.84 1.27
C VAL A 34 4.81 -1.87 2.34
N ASP A 35 6.00 -2.44 2.22
CA ASP A 35 6.49 -3.44 3.15
C ASP A 35 7.29 -2.74 4.25
N ILE A 36 6.90 -3.00 5.50
CA ILE A 36 7.49 -2.37 6.68
C ILE A 36 8.07 -3.44 7.60
N LEU A 37 9.32 -3.23 8.03
CA LEU A 37 9.94 -3.94 9.12
C LEU A 37 9.87 -3.12 10.40
N ARG A 38 9.42 -3.74 11.49
CA ARG A 38 9.50 -3.15 12.84
C ARG A 38 10.93 -3.23 13.35
N SER A 39 11.48 -2.11 13.80
CA SER A 39 12.81 -2.05 14.42
C SER A 39 12.76 -1.36 15.77
N ASN A 40 13.86 -1.44 16.54
CA ASN A 40 14.02 -0.72 17.81
C ASN A 40 14.06 0.81 17.65
N HIS A 41 14.20 1.30 16.41
CA HIS A 41 14.26 2.73 16.09
C HIS A 41 13.05 3.22 15.28
N GLY A 42 11.95 2.44 15.28
CA GLY A 42 10.73 2.74 14.54
C GLY A 42 10.55 1.89 13.26
N PRO A 43 9.48 2.13 12.50
CA PRO A 43 9.18 1.38 11.28
C PRO A 43 10.13 1.73 10.13
N LEU A 44 10.73 0.72 9.51
CA LEU A 44 11.62 0.84 8.37
C LEU A 44 10.91 0.38 7.10
N VAL A 45 10.96 1.18 6.03
CA VAL A 45 10.42 0.79 4.73
C VAL A 45 11.42 -0.12 4.04
N MET A 46 10.98 -1.30 3.62
CA MET A 46 11.80 -2.29 2.93
C MET A 46 11.56 -2.24 1.42
N GLU A 47 10.30 -2.13 1.00
CA GLU A 47 9.90 -2.17 -0.40
C GLU A 47 8.66 -1.30 -0.63
N VAL A 48 8.57 -0.68 -1.82
CA VAL A 48 7.39 0.03 -2.29
C VAL A 48 7.01 -0.48 -3.67
N ASN A 49 5.85 -1.11 -3.77
CA ASN A 49 5.36 -1.78 -4.97
C ASN A 49 4.23 -1.01 -5.62
N SER A 50 4.38 -0.64 -6.89
CA SER A 50 3.35 0.04 -7.69
C SER A 50 2.23 -0.89 -8.15
N SER A 51 2.47 -2.20 -8.17
CA SER A 51 1.48 -3.22 -8.55
C SER A 51 1.45 -4.35 -7.50
N PRO A 52 0.87 -4.09 -6.31
CA PRO A 52 0.79 -5.10 -5.26
C PRO A 52 -0.23 -6.19 -5.62
N GLY A 53 0.08 -7.44 -5.27
CA GLY A 53 -0.91 -8.52 -5.31
C GLY A 53 -1.99 -8.31 -4.25
N LEU A 54 -3.26 -8.51 -4.62
CA LEU A 54 -4.41 -8.21 -3.73
C LEU A 54 -4.98 -9.44 -3.02
N GLU A 55 -4.95 -10.62 -3.65
CA GLU A 55 -5.58 -11.85 -3.13
C GLU A 55 -5.19 -12.13 -1.66
N GLY A 56 -3.89 -12.05 -1.35
CA GLY A 56 -3.39 -12.31 -0.01
C GLY A 56 -3.91 -11.35 1.06
N ILE A 57 -3.96 -10.05 0.75
CA ILE A 57 -4.42 -9.03 1.71
C ILE A 57 -5.94 -9.05 1.84
N GLU A 58 -6.68 -9.31 0.77
CA GLU A 58 -8.14 -9.42 0.81
C GLU A 58 -8.57 -10.63 1.62
N VAL A 59 -7.97 -11.81 1.39
CA VAL A 59 -8.26 -13.03 2.17
C VAL A 59 -7.94 -12.84 3.65
N THR A 60 -6.78 -12.25 3.97
CA THR A 60 -6.35 -12.08 5.36
C THR A 60 -7.16 -11.01 6.11
N THR A 61 -7.58 -9.95 5.43
CA THR A 61 -8.24 -8.80 6.07
C THR A 61 -9.76 -8.80 5.94
N GLY A 62 -10.33 -9.61 5.03
CA GLY A 62 -11.74 -9.60 4.68
C GLY A 62 -12.21 -8.31 4.00
N LYS A 63 -11.29 -7.49 3.47
CA LYS A 63 -11.60 -6.22 2.82
C LYS A 63 -11.56 -6.39 1.32
N ASP A 64 -12.51 -5.76 0.64
CA ASP A 64 -12.49 -5.55 -0.81
C ASP A 64 -11.52 -4.42 -1.16
N VAL A 65 -10.24 -4.75 -1.31
CA VAL A 65 -9.17 -3.78 -1.60
C VAL A 65 -9.25 -3.33 -3.04
N ALA A 66 -9.58 -4.23 -3.97
CA ALA A 66 -9.83 -3.90 -5.36
C ALA A 66 -10.94 -2.84 -5.48
N GLY A 67 -12.08 -3.04 -4.82
CA GLY A 67 -13.18 -2.09 -4.78
C GLY A 67 -12.78 -0.75 -4.17
N LEU A 68 -11.96 -0.74 -3.11
CA LEU A 68 -11.44 0.50 -2.53
C LEU A 68 -10.52 1.26 -3.52
N VAL A 69 -9.73 0.55 -4.31
CA VAL A 69 -8.91 1.16 -5.37
C VAL A 69 -9.79 1.75 -6.46
N ILE A 70 -10.82 1.04 -6.92
CA ILE A 70 -11.78 1.54 -7.91
C ILE A 70 -12.51 2.79 -7.37
N GLN A 71 -13.04 2.75 -6.14
CA GLN A 71 -13.69 3.91 -5.51
C GLN A 71 -12.74 5.11 -5.36
N TYR A 72 -11.46 4.86 -5.08
CA TYR A 72 -10.46 5.91 -5.06
C TYR A 72 -10.28 6.51 -6.46
N LEU A 73 -10.17 5.68 -7.49
CA LEU A 73 -10.06 6.15 -8.87
C LEU A 73 -11.29 6.96 -9.28
N GLU A 74 -12.51 6.46 -9.08
CA GLU A 74 -13.74 7.19 -9.42
C GLU A 74 -13.82 8.59 -8.81
N LYS A 75 -13.36 8.74 -7.57
CA LYS A 75 -13.36 10.03 -6.86
C LYS A 75 -12.25 10.98 -7.31
N ASN A 76 -11.17 10.45 -7.88
CA ASN A 76 -9.97 11.22 -8.22
C ASN A 76 -9.67 11.23 -9.73
N SER A 77 -10.49 10.55 -10.53
CA SER A 77 -10.37 10.46 -11.98
C SER A 77 -11.02 11.67 -12.63
N GLY A 78 -10.23 12.38 -13.42
CA GLY A 78 -10.67 13.38 -14.37
C GLY A 78 -9.66 13.43 -15.52
N PRO A 79 -10.01 14.08 -16.64
CA PRO A 79 -9.09 14.22 -17.76
C PRO A 79 -7.72 14.72 -17.28
N HIS A 80 -6.65 14.00 -17.63
CA HIS A 80 -5.26 14.31 -17.30
C HIS A 80 -4.84 14.19 -15.81
N LEU A 81 -5.69 13.71 -14.91
CA LEU A 81 -5.38 13.62 -13.47
C LEU A 81 -4.70 12.32 -13.02
N THR A 82 -4.64 11.31 -13.88
CA THR A 82 -4.10 9.97 -13.56
C THR A 82 -2.63 9.79 -13.92
N ARG A 83 -1.95 10.87 -14.32
CA ARG A 83 -0.54 10.81 -14.74
C ARG A 83 0.36 10.57 -13.54
N THR A 84 1.39 9.73 -13.70
CA THR A 84 2.40 9.49 -12.66
C THR A 84 3.05 10.81 -12.24
N LYS A 85 3.05 11.11 -10.94
CA LYS A 85 3.56 12.37 -10.39
C LYS A 85 5.05 12.31 -10.03
N GLY A 86 5.61 11.10 -9.95
CA GLY A 86 7.02 10.86 -9.68
C GLY A 86 7.90 11.10 -10.91
N LYS A 87 9.12 11.57 -10.66
CA LYS A 87 10.23 11.51 -11.62
C LYS A 87 11.03 10.26 -11.25
N GLY A 88 10.69 9.12 -11.85
CA GLY A 88 11.55 7.94 -11.75
C GLY A 88 12.94 8.27 -12.25
#